data_AF-A0A2N2U0G1-F1
#
_entry.id   AF-A0A2N2U0G1-F1
#
_cell.length_a   1.000
_cell.length_b   1.000
_cell.length_c   1.000
_cell.angle_alpha   90.00
_cell.angle_beta   90.00
_cell.angle_gamma   90.00
#
_symmetry.space_group_name_H-M   'P 1'
#
loop_
_entity.id
_entity.type
_entity.pdbx_description
1 polymer ?
#
loop_
_entity_poly.entity_id
_entity_poly.type
_entity_poly.pdbx_seq_one_letter_code
_entity_poly.pdbx_strand_id
1 'polypeptide(L)'
;NGLDARQAQHLISQTRLYIAPHVLLAVRTDCALDEDMFIALGFALAATDTTEKVRIHEYDLGTYKPVPDWLNSRFWANPGRWEP
;
A
#
# COMPACT_ATOMS: atom_id res chain seq x y z
N ASN A 1 5.82 10.22 -23.29
CA ASN A 1 4.39 9.83 -23.14
C ASN A 1 4.27 8.87 -21.97
N GLY A 2 4.07 9.41 -20.78
CA GLY A 2 3.82 8.70 -19.53
C GLY A 2 3.13 9.67 -18.57
N LEU A 3 2.46 9.14 -17.55
CA LEU A 3 1.86 9.97 -16.51
C LEU A 3 2.97 10.62 -15.68
N ASP A 4 2.83 11.90 -15.35
CA ASP A 4 3.64 12.51 -14.30
C ASP A 4 3.24 11.96 -12.90
N ALA A 5 4.05 12.27 -11.89
CA ALA A 5 3.84 11.77 -10.53
C ALA A 5 2.45 12.16 -9.97
N ARG A 6 1.97 13.38 -10.24
CA ARG A 6 0.69 13.88 -9.74
C ARG A 6 -0.48 13.20 -10.44
N GLN A 7 -0.40 13.03 -11.76
CA GLN A 7 -1.39 12.33 -12.57
C GLN A 7 -1.50 10.87 -12.15
N ALA A 8 -0.35 10.19 -11.97
CA ALA A 8 -0.30 8.81 -11.52
C ALA A 8 -0.89 8.66 -10.11
N GLN A 9 -0.51 9.53 -9.17
CA GLN A 9 -1.03 9.51 -7.80
C GLN A 9 -2.55 9.72 -7.77
N HIS A 10 -3.07 10.66 -8.56
CA HIS A 10 -4.51 10.92 -8.63
C HIS A 10 -5.28 9.71 -9.19
N LEU A 11 -4.81 9.13 -10.30
CA LEU A 11 -5.42 7.95 -10.90
C LEU A 11 -5.42 6.76 -9.93
N ILE A 12 -4.27 6.45 -9.32
CA ILE A 12 -4.15 5.34 -8.37
C ILE A 12 -5.08 5.55 -7.18
N SER A 13 -5.12 6.77 -6.63
CA SER A 13 -5.99 7.10 -5.49
C SER A 13 -7.46 6.91 -5.83
N GLN A 14 -7.90 7.36 -7.01
CA GLN A 14 -9.30 7.19 -7.44
C GLN A 14 -9.66 5.71 -7.67
N THR A 15 -8.78 4.95 -8.34
CA THR A 15 -9.00 3.52 -8.58
C THR A 15 -9.13 2.76 -7.27
N ARG A 16 -8.21 3.01 -6.33
CA ARG A 16 -8.19 2.39 -5.00
C ARG A 16 -9.43 2.72 -4.17
N LEU A 17 -9.94 3.95 -4.28
CA LEU A 17 -11.06 4.42 -3.46
C LEU A 17 -12.42 3.99 -4.01
N TYR A 18 -12.59 3.94 -5.34
CA TYR A 18 -13.92 3.85 -5.93
C TYR A 18 -14.14 2.66 -6.86
N ILE A 19 -13.08 2.00 -7.33
CA ILE A 19 -13.19 1.03 -8.43
C ILE A 19 -12.97 -0.40 -7.98
N ALA A 20 -11.85 -0.66 -7.29
CA ALA A 20 -11.46 -2.02 -6.94
C ALA A 20 -10.85 -2.09 -5.53
N PRO A 21 -11.27 -3.07 -4.70
CA PRO A 21 -10.68 -3.28 -3.38
C PRO A 21 -9.26 -3.89 -3.46
N HIS A 22 -8.90 -4.48 -4.60
CA HIS A 22 -7.60 -5.12 -4.83
C HIS A 22 -7.03 -4.63 -6.15
N VAL A 23 -5.81 -4.09 -6.13
CA VAL A 23 -5.14 -3.46 -7.26
C VAL A 23 -3.72 -3.99 -7.38
N LEU A 24 -3.34 -4.43 -8.58
CA LEU A 24 -1.97 -4.72 -8.97
C LEU A 24 -1.49 -3.67 -9.96
N LEU A 25 -0.33 -3.07 -9.68
CA LEU A 25 0.32 -2.09 -10.54
C LEU A 25 1.62 -2.67 -11.08
N ALA A 26 1.70 -2.89 -12.39
CA ALA A 26 2.96 -3.16 -13.07
C ALA A 26 3.57 -1.84 -13.53
N VAL A 27 4.72 -1.48 -12.95
CA VAL A 27 5.39 -0.20 -13.21
C VAL A 27 6.82 -0.44 -13.67
N ARG A 28 7.32 0.39 -14.57
CA ARG A 28 8.75 0.37 -14.90
C ARG A 28 9.57 0.93 -13.74
N THR A 29 10.81 0.48 -13.58
CA THR A 29 11.72 0.97 -12.54
C THR A 29 12.05 2.46 -12.67
N ASP A 30 11.85 3.05 -13.85
CA ASP A 30 12.09 4.47 -14.15
C ASP A 30 10.79 5.30 -14.22
N CYS A 31 9.69 4.81 -13.64
CA CYS A 31 8.44 5.56 -13.58
C CYS A 31 8.55 6.80 -12.68
N ALA A 32 7.56 7.70 -12.78
CA ALA A 32 7.55 8.96 -12.04
C ALA A 32 7.32 8.82 -10.51
N LEU A 33 6.98 7.62 -10.02
CA LEU A 33 6.73 7.35 -8.61
C LEU A 33 7.95 6.70 -7.96
N ASP A 34 8.35 7.21 -6.81
CA ASP A 34 9.37 6.57 -5.96
C ASP A 34 8.75 5.57 -4.97
N GLU A 35 9.59 4.89 -4.21
CA GLU A 35 9.16 3.87 -3.24
C GLU A 35 8.29 4.46 -2.12
N ASP A 36 8.64 5.64 -1.62
CA ASP A 36 7.91 6.31 -0.55
C ASP A 36 6.48 6.67 -1.00
N MET A 37 6.29 7.04 -2.26
CA MET A 37 4.96 7.26 -2.83
C MET A 37 4.12 5.99 -2.89
N PHE A 38 4.69 4.83 -3.23
CA PHE A 38 3.96 3.56 -3.20
C PHE A 38 3.53 3.21 -1.78
N ILE A 39 4.41 3.38 -0.80
CA ILE A 39 4.13 3.17 0.62
C ILE A 39 3.02 4.11 1.10
N ALA A 40 3.11 5.41 0.75
CA ALA A 40 2.10 6.41 1.10
C ALA A 40 0.73 6.11 0.47
N LEU A 41 0.73 5.49 -0.72
CA LEU A 41 -0.47 4.99 -1.39
C LEU A 41 -0.92 3.62 -0.86
N GLY A 42 -0.25 3.06 0.14
CA GLY A 42 -0.64 1.81 0.78
C GLY A 42 -0.31 0.55 -0.02
N PHE A 43 0.52 0.66 -1.05
CA PHE A 43 0.97 -0.48 -1.83
C PHE A 43 2.23 -1.10 -1.23
N ALA A 44 2.35 -2.42 -1.34
CA ALA A 44 3.56 -3.17 -1.03
C ALA A 44 4.19 -3.74 -2.30
N LEU A 45 5.51 -3.94 -2.33
CA LEU A 45 6.17 -4.63 -3.44
C LEU A 45 5.85 -6.13 -3.39
N ALA A 46 5.24 -6.65 -4.46
CA ALA A 46 4.85 -8.05 -4.58
C ALA A 46 5.85 -8.86 -5.43
N ALA A 47 6.39 -8.27 -6.50
CA ALA A 47 7.37 -8.93 -7.36
C ALA A 47 8.25 -7.92 -8.11
N THR A 48 9.42 -8.39 -8.57
CA THR A 48 10.35 -7.61 -9.40
C THR A 48 10.85 -8.48 -10.55
N ASP A 49 10.83 -7.94 -11.76
CA ASP A 49 11.53 -8.45 -12.93
C ASP A 49 12.68 -7.50 -13.28
N THR A 50 13.91 -7.97 -13.08
CA THR A 50 15.12 -7.20 -13.35
C THR A 50 15.49 -7.16 -14.83
N THR A 51 15.02 -8.13 -15.62
CA THR A 51 15.29 -8.21 -17.06
C THR A 51 14.44 -7.18 -17.81
N GLU A 52 13.14 -7.18 -17.53
CA GLU A 52 12.19 -6.24 -18.14
C GLU A 52 12.13 -4.88 -17.42
N LYS A 53 12.86 -4.74 -16.31
CA LYS A 53 12.86 -3.54 -15.44
C LYS A 53 11.45 -3.15 -15.00
N VAL A 54 10.69 -4.14 -14.55
CA VAL A 54 9.31 -3.98 -14.07
C VAL A 54 9.22 -4.38 -12.60
N ARG A 55 8.42 -3.63 -11.84
CA ARG A 55 8.02 -3.97 -10.48
C ARG A 55 6.51 -4.11 -10.41
N ILE A 56 6.04 -5.07 -9.61
CA ILE A 56 4.63 -5.27 -9.33
C ILE A 56 4.38 -4.81 -7.90
N HIS A 57 3.53 -3.80 -7.75
CA HIS A 57 3.06 -3.32 -6.46
C HIS A 57 1.60 -3.73 -6.24
N GLU A 58 1.28 -4.18 -5.04
CA GLU A 58 -0.04 -4.69 -4.66
C GLU A 58 -0.65 -3.86 -3.56
N TYR A 59 -1.94 -3.55 -3.73
CA TYR A 59 -2.80 -3.03 -2.68
C TYR A 59 -4.02 -3.94 -2.56
N ASP A 60 -4.28 -4.47 -1.38
CA ASP A 60 -5.48 -5.23 -1.08
C ASP A 60 -6.15 -4.65 0.17
N LEU A 61 -7.34 -4.07 0.02
CA LEU A 61 -8.15 -3.51 1.09
C LEU A 61 -8.50 -4.55 2.17
N GLY A 62 -8.62 -5.83 1.79
CA GLY A 62 -8.97 -6.92 2.73
C GLY A 62 -7.86 -7.22 3.74
N THR A 63 -6.60 -6.97 3.35
CA THR A 63 -5.40 -7.17 4.18
C THR A 63 -4.71 -5.85 4.55
N TYR A 64 -5.26 -4.72 4.11
CA TYR A 64 -4.69 -3.39 4.35
C TYR A 64 -4.81 -3.01 5.83
N LYS A 65 -3.66 -2.86 6.51
CA LYS A 65 -3.53 -2.54 7.94
C LYS A 65 -4.42 -3.45 8.81
N PRO A 66 -4.03 -4.73 9.00
CA PRO A 66 -4.76 -5.61 9.90
C PRO A 66 -4.85 -4.95 11.28
N VAL A 67 -6.04 -5.04 11.89
CA VAL A 67 -6.25 -4.53 13.24
C VAL A 67 -5.30 -5.28 14.17
N PRO A 68 -4.34 -4.60 14.83
CA PRO A 68 -3.45 -5.28 15.74
C PRO A 68 -4.23 -5.79 16.95
N ASP A 69 -3.84 -6.94 17.50
CA ASP A 69 -4.54 -7.55 18.65
C ASP A 69 -4.63 -6.60 19.87
N TRP A 70 -3.62 -5.73 20.05
CA TRP A 70 -3.57 -4.74 21.12
C TRP A 70 -4.58 -3.60 20.94
N LEU A 71 -5.17 -3.45 19.75
CA LEU A 71 -6.22 -2.47 19.44
C LEU A 71 -7.63 -3.09 19.59
N ASN A 72 -7.77 -4.26 20.20
CA ASN A 72 -9.07 -4.79 20.61
C ASN A 72 -9.43 -4.38 22.06
N SER A 73 -10.71 -4.30 22.38
CA SER A 73 -11.19 -3.90 23.72
C SER A 73 -10.84 -4.90 24.84
N ARG A 74 -10.45 -6.14 24.49
CA ARG A 74 -10.04 -7.18 25.43
C ARG A 74 -8.59 -7.01 25.91
N PHE A 75 -7.73 -6.36 25.12
CA PHE A 75 -6.33 -6.08 25.43
C PHE A 75 -6.00 -4.58 25.53
N TRP A 76 -6.98 -3.71 25.32
CA TRP A 76 -6.87 -2.28 25.55
C TRP A 76 -6.33 -2.00 26.97
N ALA A 77 -5.23 -1.26 27.03
CA ALA A 77 -4.45 -0.93 28.24
C ALA A 77 -3.69 -2.09 28.94
N ASN A 78 -3.57 -3.29 28.34
CA ASN A 78 -2.83 -4.44 28.88
C ASN A 78 -2.88 -4.53 30.43
N PRO A 79 -4.07 -4.77 31.01
CA PRO A 79 -4.32 -4.57 32.44
C PRO A 79 -3.41 -5.40 33.35
N GLY A 80 -2.84 -6.52 32.86
CA GLY A 80 -1.86 -7.33 33.61
C GLY A 80 -0.46 -6.71 33.73
N ARG A 81 -0.18 -5.58 33.05
CA ARG A 81 1.06 -4.80 33.17
C ARG A 81 0.86 -3.47 33.91
N TRP A 82 -0.35 -3.20 34.40
CA TRP A 82 -0.61 -2.01 35.20
C TRP A 82 -0.17 -2.27 36.64
N GLU A 83 0.90 -1.62 37.07
CA GLU A 83 1.29 -1.52 38.49
C GLU A 83 0.73 -0.20 39.05
N PRO A 84 -0.01 -0.21 40.18
CA PRO A 84 -0.62 0.98 40.79
C PRO A 84 0.38 2.03 41.28
#